data_AF-A0A9W8XVJ3-F1
#
_entry.id   AF-A0A9W8XVJ3-F1
#
_cell.length_a   1.000
_cell.length_b   1.000
_cell.length_c   1.000
_cell.angle_alpha   90.00
_cell.angle_beta   90.00
_cell.angle_gamma   90.00
#
_symmetry.space_group_name_H-M   'P 1'
#
loop_
_entity.id
_entity.type
_entity.pdbx_description
1 polymer ?
#
loop_
_entity_poly.entity_id
_entity_poly.type
_entity_poly.pdbx_seq_one_letter_code
_entity_poly.pdbx_strand_id
1 'polypeptide(L)'
;MLSILRKARLKDKEMRILMLGLDNAGKTTIVKKIMNEDVNSVSPTLGFIIKTIDYDGYKLNIWDVGGQKTLRTYWKNYFEKTDTLIWVVDATDRERIDDCRRELEGLLLEERLMGASLLVFKNKSDVSGAMTEDEVRQGLRLDAIKTHKWTIMACSAMTGTNLHEGLQWVVQDAKSRLFLY
;
A
#
# COMPACT_ATOMS: atom_id res chain seq x y z
N MET A 1 7.65 1.31 -29.92
CA MET A 1 8.39 1.08 -28.65
C MET A 1 7.45 0.97 -27.46
N LEU A 2 6.56 1.96 -27.22
CA LEU A 2 5.48 1.89 -26.20
C LEU A 2 4.58 0.64 -26.32
N SER A 3 4.28 0.18 -27.53
CA SER A 3 3.48 -1.04 -27.78
C SER A 3 4.19 -2.34 -27.41
N ILE A 4 5.53 -2.39 -27.48
CA ILE A 4 6.33 -3.58 -27.17
C ILE A 4 6.50 -3.72 -25.65
N LEU A 5 6.80 -2.62 -24.96
CA LEU A 5 6.85 -2.58 -23.50
C LEU A 5 5.48 -2.90 -22.88
N ARG A 6 4.38 -2.43 -23.49
CA ARG A 6 3.01 -2.80 -23.09
C ARG A 6 2.72 -4.29 -23.29
N LYS A 7 3.06 -4.87 -24.44
CA LYS A 7 2.88 -6.30 -24.71
C LYS A 7 3.72 -7.20 -23.80
N ALA A 8 4.93 -6.76 -23.41
CA ALA A 8 5.75 -7.49 -22.43
C ALA A 8 5.08 -7.50 -21.05
N ARG A 9 4.59 -6.35 -20.57
CA ARG A 9 3.86 -6.27 -19.29
C ARG A 9 2.60 -7.13 -19.27
N LEU A 10 1.83 -7.13 -20.37
CA LEU A 10 0.67 -8.01 -20.56
C LEU A 10 0.99 -9.52 -20.42
N LYS A 11 2.21 -9.91 -20.81
CA LYS A 11 2.65 -11.32 -20.83
C LYS A 11 3.10 -11.79 -19.45
N ASP A 12 3.72 -10.91 -18.67
CA ASP A 12 4.38 -11.32 -17.42
C ASP A 12 3.39 -11.43 -16.23
N LYS A 13 2.21 -10.77 -16.30
CA LYS A 13 1.21 -10.76 -15.21
C LYS A 13 1.82 -10.45 -13.84
N GLU A 14 2.91 -9.69 -13.81
CA GLU A 14 3.57 -9.26 -12.59
C GLU A 14 3.18 -7.82 -12.27
N MET A 15 2.94 -7.56 -10.98
CA MET A 15 2.62 -6.24 -10.46
C MET A 15 3.62 -5.88 -9.38
N ARG A 16 4.17 -4.66 -9.44
CA ARG A 16 5.03 -4.13 -8.38
C ARG A 16 4.21 -3.29 -7.41
N ILE A 17 4.11 -3.76 -6.18
CA ILE A 17 3.38 -3.10 -5.11
C ILE A 17 4.39 -2.52 -4.14
N LEU A 18 4.26 -1.23 -3.83
CA LEU A 18 5.05 -0.57 -2.81
C LEU A 18 4.18 -0.33 -1.58
N MET A 19 4.54 -0.91 -0.43
CA MET A 19 3.79 -0.76 0.82
C MET A 19 4.52 0.22 1.75
N LEU A 20 3.94 1.40 1.94
CA LEU A 20 4.45 2.49 2.78
C LEU A 20 3.42 2.90 3.83
N GLY A 21 3.84 3.77 4.74
CA GLY A 21 3.07 4.21 5.90
C GLY A 21 4.01 4.46 7.08
N LEU A 22 3.53 5.12 8.13
CA LEU A 22 4.35 5.40 9.30
C LEU A 22 4.81 4.10 9.99
N ASP A 23 5.83 4.20 10.83
CA ASP A 23 6.19 3.13 11.77
C ASP A 23 4.98 2.72 12.63
N ASN A 24 4.96 1.45 13.02
CA ASN A 24 3.87 0.83 13.79
C ASN A 24 2.49 0.73 13.11
N ALA A 25 2.35 1.18 11.85
CA ALA A 25 1.10 1.06 11.10
C ALA A 25 0.68 -0.39 10.80
N GLY A 26 1.60 -1.36 10.89
CA GLY A 26 1.33 -2.79 10.70
C GLY A 26 1.63 -3.33 9.30
N LYS A 27 2.46 -2.64 8.50
CA LYS A 27 2.85 -3.05 7.13
C LYS A 27 3.39 -4.48 7.05
N THR A 28 4.44 -4.77 7.82
CA THR A 28 5.05 -6.12 7.87
C THR A 28 4.07 -7.17 8.40
N THR A 29 3.20 -6.81 9.34
CA THR A 29 2.15 -7.69 9.85
C THR A 29 1.14 -8.03 8.76
N ILE A 30 0.72 -7.06 7.93
CA ILE A 30 -0.17 -7.30 6.78
C ILE A 30 0.48 -8.29 5.81
N VAL A 31 1.75 -8.05 5.44
CA VAL A 31 2.47 -8.94 4.51
C VAL A 31 2.58 -10.35 5.10
N LYS A 32 3.03 -10.48 6.35
CA LYS A 32 3.11 -11.78 7.03
C LYS A 32 1.76 -12.48 7.09
N LYS A 33 0.68 -11.76 7.41
CA LYS A 33 -0.68 -12.31 7.48
C LYS A 33 -1.13 -12.84 6.12
N ILE A 34 -0.91 -12.10 5.04
CA ILE A 34 -1.22 -12.54 3.66
C ILE A 34 -0.42 -13.80 3.30
N MET A 35 0.84 -13.88 3.74
CA MET A 35 1.71 -15.03 3.51
C MET A 35 1.40 -16.24 4.42
N ASN A 36 0.39 -16.15 5.30
CA ASN A 36 0.13 -17.13 6.36
C ASN A 36 1.35 -17.41 7.26
N GLU A 37 2.17 -16.39 7.52
CA GLU A 37 3.32 -16.43 8.43
C GLU A 37 2.92 -15.99 9.86
N ASP A 38 3.76 -16.30 10.86
CA ASP A 38 3.53 -15.84 12.23
C ASP A 38 3.59 -14.31 12.34
N VAL A 39 2.52 -13.74 12.91
CA VAL A 39 2.30 -12.32 13.11
C VAL A 39 2.58 -11.86 14.55
N ASN A 40 2.80 -12.78 15.49
CA ASN A 40 3.03 -12.44 16.90
C ASN A 40 4.45 -11.94 17.15
N SER A 41 5.41 -12.35 16.31
CA SER A 41 6.80 -11.92 16.38
C SER A 41 7.16 -10.99 15.22
N VAL A 42 6.91 -9.69 15.40
CA VAL A 42 7.24 -8.65 14.39
C VAL A 42 8.04 -7.53 15.04
N SER A 43 9.26 -7.32 14.54
CA SER A 43 10.11 -6.19 14.90
C SER A 43 10.04 -5.10 13.83
N PRO A 44 10.34 -3.82 14.16
CA PRO A 44 10.42 -2.77 13.16
C PRO A 44 11.40 -3.11 12.03
N THR A 45 10.94 -2.97 10.79
CA THR A 45 11.75 -3.26 9.60
C THR A 45 12.84 -2.21 9.42
N LEU A 46 14.10 -2.66 9.38
CA LEU A 46 15.26 -1.87 8.97
C LEU A 46 15.48 -2.07 7.47
N GLY A 47 15.23 -1.04 6.67
CA GLY A 47 15.32 -1.13 5.20
C GLY A 47 14.01 -1.62 4.58
N PHE A 48 14.05 -2.75 3.88
CA PHE A 48 12.90 -3.29 3.15
C PHE A 48 12.89 -4.83 3.11
N ILE A 49 11.71 -5.40 2.89
CA ILE A 49 11.46 -6.82 2.65
C ILE A 49 10.70 -6.93 1.33
N ILE A 50 11.06 -7.93 0.51
CA ILE A 50 10.28 -8.27 -0.69
C ILE A 50 9.61 -9.62 -0.46
N LYS A 51 8.30 -9.67 -0.72
CA LYS A 51 7.53 -10.91 -0.78
C LYS A 51 6.78 -10.96 -2.10
N THR A 52 6.78 -12.12 -2.74
CA THR A 52 6.02 -12.38 -3.96
C THR A 52 4.84 -13.28 -3.61
N ILE A 53 3.64 -12.86 -4.01
CA ILE A 53 2.40 -13.61 -3.79
C ILE A 53 1.79 -13.94 -5.16
N ASP A 54 1.41 -15.20 -5.36
CA ASP A 54 0.55 -15.59 -6.47
C ASP A 54 -0.92 -15.33 -6.10
N TYR A 55 -1.58 -14.45 -6.85
CA TYR A 55 -2.96 -14.03 -6.61
C TYR A 55 -3.73 -13.96 -7.94
N ASP A 56 -4.79 -14.77 -8.10
CA ASP A 56 -5.64 -14.79 -9.31
C ASP A 56 -4.85 -14.91 -10.63
N GLY A 57 -3.74 -15.67 -10.60
CA GLY A 57 -2.84 -15.85 -11.75
C GLY A 57 -1.91 -14.66 -12.04
N TYR A 58 -1.78 -13.71 -11.11
CA TYR A 58 -0.82 -12.61 -11.13
C TYR A 58 0.21 -12.77 -10.02
N LYS A 59 1.45 -12.34 -10.28
CA LYS A 59 2.49 -12.27 -9.26
C LYS A 59 2.55 -10.87 -8.69
N LEU A 60 2.26 -10.73 -7.41
CA LEU A 60 2.32 -9.47 -6.68
C LEU A 60 3.65 -9.39 -5.94
N ASN A 61 4.57 -8.56 -6.44
CA ASN A 61 5.85 -8.29 -5.81
C ASN A 61 5.69 -7.12 -4.82
N ILE A 62 5.47 -7.45 -3.54
CA ILE A 62 5.26 -6.47 -2.47
C ILE A 62 6.59 -6.07 -1.84
N TRP A 63 6.89 -4.77 -1.93
CA TRP A 63 8.01 -4.13 -1.25
C TRP A 63 7.50 -3.49 0.05
N ASP A 64 7.69 -4.18 1.17
CA ASP A 64 7.43 -3.65 2.52
C ASP A 64 8.65 -2.86 3.01
N VAL A 65 8.49 -1.56 3.25
CA VAL A 65 9.60 -0.67 3.61
C VAL A 65 9.42 -0.10 5.01
N GLY A 66 10.50 -0.02 5.78
CA GLY A 66 10.52 0.57 7.12
C GLY A 66 9.93 1.99 7.14
N GLY A 67 9.06 2.27 8.12
CA GLY A 67 8.34 3.55 8.24
C GLY A 67 8.89 4.52 9.29
N GLN A 68 9.97 4.13 9.98
CA GLN A 68 10.60 4.97 11.01
C GLN A 68 11.03 6.29 10.39
N LYS A 69 10.83 7.40 11.11
CA LYS A 69 11.10 8.75 10.61
C LYS A 69 12.50 8.91 10.00
N THR A 70 13.52 8.31 10.60
CA THR A 70 14.91 8.32 10.12
C THR A 70 15.13 7.54 8.81
N LEU A 71 14.23 6.62 8.47
CA LEU A 71 14.30 5.78 7.28
C LEU A 71 13.48 6.32 6.10
N ARG A 72 12.54 7.26 6.34
CA ARG A 72 11.61 7.76 5.29
C ARG A 72 12.34 8.45 4.14
N THR A 73 13.50 9.06 4.40
CA THR A 73 14.36 9.68 3.36
C THR A 73 14.85 8.70 2.29
N TYR A 74 14.85 7.40 2.59
CA TYR A 74 15.25 6.34 1.66
C TYR A 74 14.07 5.74 0.88
N TRP A 75 12.81 6.08 1.18
CA TRP A 75 11.64 5.58 0.44
C TRP A 75 11.76 5.81 -1.07
N LYS A 76 12.33 6.96 -1.44
CA LYS A 76 12.58 7.37 -2.82
C LYS A 76 13.44 6.42 -3.64
N ASN A 77 14.17 5.51 -2.99
CA ASN A 77 14.96 4.49 -3.67
C ASN A 77 14.08 3.35 -4.24
N TYR A 78 12.79 3.30 -3.85
CA TYR A 78 11.88 2.21 -4.18
C TYR A 78 10.68 2.63 -5.04
N PHE A 79 10.62 3.86 -5.54
CA PHE A 79 9.45 4.35 -6.30
C PHE A 79 9.38 3.80 -7.73
N GLU A 80 10.52 3.50 -8.34
CA GLU A 80 10.61 3.08 -9.73
C GLU A 80 9.71 1.88 -10.05
N LYS A 81 8.97 1.99 -11.16
CA LYS A 81 8.07 0.95 -11.69
C LYS A 81 6.98 0.50 -10.70
N THR A 82 6.53 1.36 -9.78
CA THR A 82 5.42 1.03 -8.86
C THR A 82 4.09 1.05 -9.60
N ASP A 83 3.32 -0.03 -9.51
CA ASP A 83 1.99 -0.13 -10.10
C ASP A 83 0.89 0.31 -9.15
N THR A 84 1.07 0.00 -7.87
CA THR A 84 0.18 0.39 -6.78
C THR A 84 0.99 0.74 -5.55
N LEU A 85 0.67 1.90 -4.97
CA LEU A 85 1.10 2.29 -3.64
C LEU A 85 0.02 1.83 -2.64
N ILE A 86 0.40 0.97 -1.70
CA ILE A 86 -0.42 0.67 -0.52
C ILE A 86 0.06 1.58 0.60
N TRP A 87 -0.81 2.48 1.05
CA TRP A 87 -0.58 3.37 2.19
C TRP A 87 -1.28 2.82 3.42
N VAL A 88 -0.51 2.36 4.41
CA VAL A 88 -1.04 1.76 5.63
C VAL A 88 -1.12 2.80 6.74
N VAL A 89 -2.31 2.94 7.30
CA VAL A 89 -2.64 3.89 8.38
C VAL A 89 -2.97 3.08 9.63
N ASP A 90 -2.37 3.46 10.76
CA ASP A 90 -2.81 2.99 12.06
C ASP A 90 -4.10 3.72 12.46
N ALA A 91 -5.25 3.03 12.43
CA ALA A 91 -6.51 3.66 12.78
C ALA A 91 -6.60 4.06 14.26
N THR A 92 -5.75 3.53 15.15
CA THR A 92 -5.79 3.91 16.57
C THR A 92 -4.94 5.15 16.87
N ASP A 93 -4.14 5.60 15.90
CA ASP A 93 -3.15 6.66 16.08
C ASP A 93 -3.63 8.01 15.53
N ARG A 94 -4.61 8.58 16.23
CA ARG A 94 -5.22 9.87 15.87
C ARG A 94 -4.22 11.02 15.92
N GLU A 95 -3.27 10.97 16.85
CA GLU A 95 -2.28 12.05 17.06
C GLU A 95 -1.34 12.21 15.86
N ARG A 96 -1.02 11.12 15.16
CA ARG A 96 -0.11 11.15 14.01
C ARG A 96 -0.81 11.22 12.65
N ILE A 97 -2.13 11.43 12.59
CA ILE A 97 -2.85 11.49 11.31
C ILE A 97 -2.35 12.63 10.41
N ASP A 98 -1.99 13.78 10.97
CA ASP A 98 -1.42 14.91 10.22
C ASP A 98 0.00 14.61 9.71
N ASP A 99 0.80 13.85 10.46
CA ASP A 99 2.10 13.38 9.98
C ASP A 99 1.91 12.40 8.82
N CYS A 100 0.97 11.47 8.96
CA CYS A 100 0.58 10.51 7.95
C CYS A 100 0.12 11.21 6.66
N ARG A 101 -0.71 12.26 6.77
CA ARG A 101 -1.15 13.08 5.65
C ARG A 101 0.04 13.75 4.93
N ARG A 102 0.91 14.45 5.65
CA ARG A 102 2.04 15.17 5.03
C ARG A 102 2.98 14.24 4.27
N GLU A 103 3.27 13.07 4.82
CA GLU A 103 4.10 12.06 4.14
C GLU A 103 3.42 11.53 2.87
N LEU A 104 2.11 11.24 2.93
CA LEU A 104 1.35 10.82 1.75
C LEU A 104 1.30 11.92 0.69
N GLU A 105 1.02 13.17 1.06
CA GLU A 105 1.02 14.32 0.14
C GLU A 105 2.37 14.45 -0.57
N GLY A 106 3.49 14.35 0.17
CA GLY A 106 4.83 14.39 -0.41
C GLY A 106 5.11 13.24 -1.39
N LEU A 107 4.67 12.01 -1.05
CA LEU A 107 4.81 10.86 -1.93
C LEU A 107 4.06 11.04 -3.26
N LEU A 108 2.83 11.56 -3.23
CA LEU A 108 2.01 11.71 -4.43
C LEU A 108 2.47 12.85 -5.36
N LEU A 109 3.46 13.65 -4.95
CA LEU A 109 4.14 14.63 -5.80
C LEU A 109 5.32 14.04 -6.57
N GLU A 110 5.76 12.84 -6.24
CA GLU A 110 6.93 12.22 -6.89
C GLU A 110 6.57 11.73 -8.30
N GLU A 111 7.27 12.25 -9.30
CA GLU A 111 7.05 11.89 -10.71
C GLU A 111 7.11 10.37 -10.96
N ARG A 112 7.97 9.66 -10.20
CA ARG A 112 8.17 8.21 -10.30
C ARG A 112 6.99 7.39 -9.77
N LEU A 113 6.08 8.01 -9.02
CA LEU A 113 4.83 7.39 -8.57
C LEU A 113 3.64 7.80 -9.46
N MET A 114 3.83 8.71 -10.42
CA MET A 114 2.75 9.07 -11.34
C MET A 114 2.24 7.86 -12.11
N GLY A 115 0.91 7.75 -12.16
CA GLY A 115 0.22 6.65 -12.82
C GLY A 115 0.06 5.40 -11.96
N ALA A 116 0.67 5.32 -10.76
CA ALA A 116 0.32 4.30 -9.78
C ALA A 116 -1.10 4.54 -9.25
N SER A 117 -1.74 3.49 -8.75
CA SER A 117 -2.98 3.64 -7.97
C SER A 117 -2.69 3.60 -6.47
N LEU A 118 -3.58 4.18 -5.68
CA LEU A 118 -3.43 4.30 -4.23
C LEU A 118 -4.47 3.44 -3.51
N LEU A 119 -4.03 2.43 -2.78
CA LEU A 119 -4.87 1.73 -1.81
C LEU A 119 -4.51 2.23 -0.41
N VAL A 120 -5.47 2.82 0.30
CA VAL A 120 -5.31 3.16 1.72
C VAL A 120 -5.84 2.00 2.57
N PHE A 121 -4.94 1.31 3.26
CA PHE A 121 -5.34 0.37 4.30
C PHE A 121 -5.50 1.10 5.63
N LYS A 122 -6.74 1.20 6.08
CA LYS A 122 -7.11 1.72 7.39
C LYS A 122 -7.04 0.56 8.39
N ASN A 123 -5.82 0.29 8.87
CA ASN A 123 -5.46 -0.91 9.63
C ASN A 123 -5.80 -0.80 11.13
N LYS A 124 -5.78 -1.93 11.84
CA LYS A 124 -6.16 -2.07 13.26
C LYS A 124 -7.62 -1.71 13.54
N SER A 125 -8.49 -1.95 12.56
CA SER A 125 -9.94 -1.71 12.72
C SER A 125 -10.62 -2.67 13.72
N ASP A 126 -9.92 -3.72 14.16
CA ASP A 126 -10.33 -4.60 15.25
C ASP A 126 -10.18 -3.99 16.65
N VAL A 127 -9.44 -2.88 16.79
CA VAL A 127 -9.18 -2.25 18.08
C VAL A 127 -10.27 -1.23 18.42
N SER A 128 -10.79 -1.29 19.65
CA SER A 128 -11.78 -0.32 20.14
C SER A 128 -11.23 1.11 20.09
N GLY A 129 -12.07 2.06 19.65
CA GLY A 129 -11.69 3.47 19.49
C GLY A 129 -10.91 3.80 18.21
N ALA A 130 -10.65 2.81 17.35
CA ALA A 130 -10.09 3.04 16.02
C ALA A 130 -10.93 4.08 15.26
N MET A 131 -10.24 4.95 14.51
CA MET A 131 -10.84 5.92 13.61
C MET A 131 -11.87 5.25 12.70
N THR A 132 -12.93 5.96 12.33
CA THR A 132 -13.83 5.54 11.26
C THR A 132 -13.17 5.72 9.90
N GLU A 133 -13.76 5.16 8.85
CA GLU A 133 -13.28 5.39 7.49
C GLU A 133 -13.34 6.89 7.11
N ASP A 134 -14.43 7.58 7.49
CA ASP A 134 -14.60 9.01 7.24
C ASP A 134 -13.56 9.86 7.98
N GLU A 135 -13.23 9.53 9.23
CA GLU A 135 -12.18 10.22 9.98
C GLU A 135 -10.80 10.10 9.29
N VAL A 136 -10.45 8.91 8.79
CA VAL A 136 -9.20 8.72 8.04
C VAL A 136 -9.25 9.41 6.68
N ARG A 137 -10.37 9.32 5.96
CA ARG A 137 -10.58 9.99 4.67
C ARG A 137 -10.41 11.50 4.78
N GLN A 138 -11.00 12.11 5.81
CA GLN A 138 -10.87 13.54 6.10
C GLN A 138 -9.45 13.88 6.57
N GLY A 139 -8.90 13.11 7.50
CA GLY A 139 -7.57 13.31 8.07
C GLY A 139 -6.46 13.26 7.03
N LEU A 140 -6.57 12.39 6.03
CA LEU A 140 -5.63 12.30 4.90
C LEU A 140 -6.02 13.18 3.71
N ARG A 141 -7.17 13.86 3.75
CA ARG A 141 -7.72 14.67 2.65
C ARG A 141 -7.80 13.91 1.32
N LEU A 142 -8.26 12.66 1.36
CA LEU A 142 -8.26 11.79 0.17
C LEU A 142 -9.08 12.39 -0.99
N ASP A 143 -10.15 13.12 -0.69
CA ASP A 143 -10.99 13.78 -1.70
C ASP A 143 -10.27 14.89 -2.49
N ALA A 144 -9.20 15.45 -1.95
CA ALA A 144 -8.36 16.42 -2.63
C ALA A 144 -7.41 15.76 -3.65
N ILE A 145 -7.19 14.44 -3.55
CA ILE A 145 -6.31 13.70 -4.47
C ILE A 145 -7.04 13.52 -5.81
N LYS A 146 -6.58 14.25 -6.82
CA LYS A 146 -7.06 14.13 -8.21
C LYS A 146 -6.06 13.48 -9.16
N THR A 147 -4.80 13.35 -8.73
CA THR A 147 -3.68 12.84 -9.54
C THR A 147 -3.62 11.33 -9.61
N HIS A 148 -4.20 10.62 -8.63
CA HIS A 148 -4.17 9.17 -8.53
C HIS A 148 -5.58 8.65 -8.30
N LYS A 149 -5.92 7.52 -8.93
CA LYS A 149 -7.11 6.75 -8.54
C LYS A 149 -6.83 6.14 -7.17
N TRP A 150 -7.79 6.26 -6.25
CA TRP A 150 -7.64 5.75 -4.90
C TRP A 150 -8.87 5.02 -4.38
N THR A 151 -8.65 4.16 -3.40
CA THR A 151 -9.70 3.61 -2.53
C THR A 151 -9.17 3.55 -1.10
N ILE A 152 -10.08 3.56 -0.13
CA ILE A 152 -9.78 3.25 1.28
C ILE A 152 -10.49 1.95 1.65
N MET A 153 -9.86 1.16 2.53
CA MET A 153 -10.44 -0.07 3.02
C MET A 153 -10.05 -0.27 4.48
N ALA A 154 -11.05 -0.39 5.35
CA ALA A 154 -10.85 -0.83 6.73
C ALA A 154 -10.32 -2.27 6.73
N CYS A 155 -9.22 -2.51 7.43
CA CYS A 155 -8.62 -3.84 7.53
C CYS A 155 -8.06 -4.13 8.93
N SER A 156 -7.68 -5.39 9.13
CA SER A 156 -6.99 -5.83 10.34
C SER A 156 -5.90 -6.82 9.99
N ALA A 157 -4.65 -6.40 10.17
CA ALA A 157 -3.48 -7.25 9.99
C ALA A 157 -3.47 -8.47 10.94
N MET A 158 -4.09 -8.34 12.12
CA MET A 158 -4.14 -9.42 13.12
C MET A 158 -5.15 -10.50 12.72
N THR A 159 -6.36 -10.09 12.37
CA THR A 159 -7.44 -11.03 12.03
C THR A 159 -7.37 -11.51 10.57
N GLY A 160 -6.82 -10.69 9.66
CA GLY A 160 -6.82 -10.92 8.21
C GLY A 160 -8.01 -10.27 7.49
N THR A 161 -8.90 -9.61 8.22
CA THR A 161 -10.09 -8.95 7.67
C THR A 161 -9.71 -7.96 6.56
N ASN A 162 -10.36 -8.10 5.40
CA ASN A 162 -10.24 -7.22 4.22
C ASN A 162 -8.86 -7.18 3.55
N LEU A 163 -7.91 -8.05 3.92
CA LEU A 163 -6.60 -8.06 3.26
C LEU A 163 -6.69 -8.63 1.84
N HIS A 164 -7.46 -9.70 1.65
CA HIS A 164 -7.66 -10.33 0.34
C HIS A 164 -8.44 -9.41 -0.59
N GLU A 165 -9.50 -8.79 -0.09
CA GLU A 165 -10.33 -7.80 -0.76
C GLU A 165 -9.51 -6.60 -1.24
N GLY A 166 -8.55 -6.14 -0.43
CA GLY A 166 -7.60 -5.11 -0.84
C GLY A 166 -6.72 -5.56 -2.00
N LEU A 167 -6.14 -6.76 -1.94
CA LEU A 167 -5.36 -7.33 -3.06
C LEU A 167 -6.21 -7.53 -4.32
N GLN A 168 -7.47 -7.95 -4.15
CA GLN A 168 -8.43 -8.07 -5.25
C GLN A 168 -8.61 -6.73 -5.96
N TRP A 169 -8.81 -5.65 -5.20
CA TRP A 169 -8.92 -4.31 -5.77
C TRP A 169 -7.65 -3.91 -6.52
N VAL A 170 -6.46 -4.19 -5.97
CA VAL A 170 -5.18 -3.93 -6.65
C VAL A 170 -5.12 -4.62 -8.00
N VAL A 171 -5.46 -5.92 -8.04
CA VAL A 171 -5.43 -6.71 -9.27
C VAL A 171 -6.45 -6.20 -10.29
N GLN A 172 -7.67 -5.88 -9.85
CA GLN A 172 -8.73 -5.39 -10.74
C GLN A 172 -8.42 -3.99 -11.30
N ASP A 173 -7.88 -3.09 -10.48
CA ASP A 173 -7.42 -1.79 -10.95
C ASP A 173 -6.32 -1.95 -12.00
N ALA A 174 -5.28 -2.72 -11.66
CA ALA A 174 -4.17 -2.96 -12.56
C ALA A 174 -4.63 -3.61 -13.87
N LYS A 175 -5.58 -4.56 -13.84
CA LYS A 175 -6.23 -5.10 -15.04
C LYS A 175 -6.84 -4.00 -15.90
N SER A 176 -7.65 -3.12 -15.32
CA SER A 176 -8.33 -2.04 -16.03
C SER A 176 -7.38 -1.00 -16.63
N ARG A 177 -6.25 -0.72 -15.97
CA ARG A 177 -5.32 0.36 -16.33
C ARG A 177 -4.12 -0.10 -17.15
N LEU A 178 -3.63 -1.31 -16.90
CA LEU A 178 -2.36 -1.82 -17.41
C LEU A 178 -2.52 -2.97 -18.40
N PHE A 179 -3.60 -3.76 -18.29
CA PHE A 179 -3.75 -5.03 -19.01
C PHE A 179 -4.98 -5.14 -19.92
N LEU A 180 -5.84 -4.11 -19.98
CA LEU A 180 -6.99 -4.07 -20.86
C LEU A 180 -6.83 -2.93 -21.87
N TYR A 181 -6.14 -3.24 -22.97
CA TYR A 181 -6.32 -2.84 -24.39
C TYR A 181 -5.38 -3.70 -25.24
#